data_AF-A0A1R0G830-F1
#
_entry.id   AF-A0A1R0G830-F1
#
_cell.length_a   1.000
_cell.length_b   1.000
_cell.length_c   1.000
_cell.angle_alpha   90.00
_cell.angle_beta   90.00
_cell.angle_gamma   90.00
#
_symmetry.space_group_name_H-M   'P 1'
#
loop_
_entity.id
_entity.type
_entity.pdbx_description
1 polymer ?
#
loop_
_entity_poly.entity_id
_entity_poly.type
_entity_poly.pdbx_seq_one_letter_code
_entity_poly.pdbx_strand_id
1 'polypeptide(L)'
;MQRLILPLACLALSACSTPTSRVSHGDVTTHKLPDINPAVIKSIEQLQMPTPSKALSYLDLTGTSIYLKTSKPERIESFIAPDPATGQLAINYTENGHSGRQISWRGLLTLSSSESNKSAQTTTLVGSLNFEGDWKQLNVGSQVSYTRRQTLSNTYLGTLMDSTWKTVCTIDNEVSASQLNPSLSGNAKALSCRQPRENLPPAPMQHYYYLVDYGFFYHASTDQSDDIGKQMTIMQVR
;
A
#
# COMPACT_ATOMS: atom_id res chain seq x y z
N MET A 1 -64.00 48.09 0.42
CA MET A 1 -64.60 47.24 -0.63
C MET A 1 -63.41 46.67 -1.40
N GLN A 2 -63.11 45.39 -1.46
CA GLN A 2 -63.95 44.22 -1.68
C GLN A 2 -63.19 42.99 -1.15
N ARG A 3 -63.89 42.13 -0.41
CA ARG A 3 -63.42 40.80 0.02
C ARG A 3 -63.49 39.86 -1.19
N LEU A 4 -62.52 38.97 -1.35
CA LEU A 4 -62.79 37.65 -1.88
C LEU A 4 -62.15 36.58 -0.98
N ILE A 5 -62.95 35.56 -0.74
CA ILE A 5 -62.80 34.46 0.21
C ILE A 5 -62.24 33.25 -0.56
N LEU A 6 -61.36 32.49 0.11
CA LEU A 6 -60.87 31.11 -0.16
C LEU A 6 -62.01 30.10 -0.49
N PRO A 7 -61.80 28.80 -0.88
CA PRO A 7 -60.68 27.90 -0.51
C PRO A 7 -60.27 26.85 -1.57
N LEU A 8 -59.18 26.09 -1.34
CA LEU A 8 -59.24 24.63 -1.19
C LEU A 8 -57.85 24.06 -0.85
N ALA A 9 -57.88 23.11 0.08
CA ALA A 9 -56.76 22.39 0.65
C ALA A 9 -56.12 21.39 -0.33
N CYS A 10 -54.84 21.10 -0.14
CA CYS A 10 -54.37 19.72 -0.20
C CYS A 10 -53.22 19.52 0.80
N LEU A 11 -53.54 18.87 1.91
CA LEU A 11 -52.59 18.22 2.79
C LEU A 11 -51.99 17.02 2.03
N ALA A 12 -50.67 16.99 1.89
CA ALA A 12 -49.94 15.75 1.67
C ALA A 12 -48.62 15.84 2.41
N LEU A 13 -48.51 15.02 3.47
CA LEU A 13 -47.26 14.70 4.12
C LEU A 13 -46.29 14.17 3.06
N SER A 14 -45.12 14.78 2.96
CA SER A 14 -43.97 14.16 2.31
C SER A 14 -42.76 14.47 3.16
N ALA A 15 -42.19 13.38 3.68
CA ALA A 15 -41.02 13.38 4.52
C ALA A 15 -39.92 14.27 3.92
N CYS A 16 -39.37 15.17 4.72
CA CYS A 16 -38.07 15.78 4.48
C CYS A 16 -37.03 14.65 4.50
N SER A 17 -36.79 14.00 3.35
CA SER A 17 -35.58 13.24 3.13
C SER A 17 -34.45 14.25 3.07
N THR A 18 -33.65 14.30 4.14
CA THR A 18 -32.37 14.99 4.14
C THR A 18 -31.55 14.50 2.95
N PRO A 19 -30.91 15.40 2.18
CA PRO A 19 -29.98 14.97 1.17
C PRO A 19 -28.82 14.28 1.90
N THR A 20 -28.75 12.95 1.79
CA THR A 20 -27.56 12.19 2.13
C THR A 20 -26.43 12.78 1.30
N SER A 21 -25.57 13.57 1.94
CA SER A 21 -24.29 13.96 1.36
C SER A 21 -23.58 12.70 0.93
N ARG A 22 -23.63 12.38 -0.37
CA ARG A 22 -22.66 11.51 -0.99
C ARG A 22 -21.32 12.13 -0.68
N VAL A 23 -20.53 11.44 0.14
CA VAL A 23 -19.09 11.66 0.18
C VAL A 23 -18.64 11.44 -1.26
N SER A 24 -18.34 12.54 -1.94
CA SER A 24 -17.60 12.52 -3.18
C SER A 24 -16.31 11.78 -2.84
N HIS A 25 -16.13 10.57 -3.38
CA HIS A 25 -14.79 10.06 -3.57
C HIS A 25 -14.05 11.17 -4.31
N GLY A 26 -13.03 11.75 -3.65
CA GLY A 26 -12.22 12.79 -4.26
C GLY A 26 -11.77 12.31 -5.63
N ASP A 27 -11.84 13.21 -6.60
CA ASP A 27 -11.48 12.98 -7.98
C ASP A 27 -10.03 12.45 -8.06
N VAL A 28 -9.85 11.12 -8.16
CA VAL A 28 -8.54 10.45 -8.35
C VAL A 28 -8.16 10.50 -9.83
N THR A 29 -8.33 11.65 -10.47
CA THR A 29 -7.97 11.86 -11.87
C THR A 29 -6.79 12.80 -11.97
N THR A 30 -5.61 12.18 -12.02
CA THR A 30 -4.40 12.51 -12.83
C THR A 30 -3.06 12.45 -12.09
N HIS A 31 -2.89 11.51 -11.17
CA HIS A 31 -1.54 11.01 -10.85
C HIS A 31 -1.04 10.12 -11.99
N LYS A 32 -0.59 10.73 -13.10
CA LYS A 32 0.10 9.98 -14.15
C LYS A 32 1.33 9.33 -13.52
N LEU A 33 1.34 8.00 -13.51
CA LEU A 33 2.48 7.23 -13.01
C LEU A 33 3.59 7.23 -14.05
N PRO A 34 4.86 7.32 -13.65
CA PRO A 34 5.97 7.02 -14.53
C PRO A 34 5.86 5.60 -15.10
N ASP A 35 6.19 5.44 -16.38
CA ASP A 35 6.15 4.13 -17.05
C ASP A 35 7.23 3.21 -16.48
N ILE A 36 6.86 1.96 -16.20
CA ILE A 36 7.77 0.96 -15.64
C ILE A 36 8.61 0.36 -16.76
N ASN A 37 9.93 0.25 -16.53
CA ASN A 37 10.83 -0.42 -17.45
C ASN A 37 10.40 -1.89 -17.65
N PRO A 38 10.17 -2.37 -18.89
CA PRO A 38 9.78 -3.77 -19.15
C PRO A 38 10.74 -4.81 -18.57
N ALA A 39 12.03 -4.47 -18.43
CA ALA A 39 13.00 -5.36 -17.78
C ALA A 39 12.66 -5.64 -16.31
N VAL A 40 12.07 -4.67 -15.59
CA VAL A 40 11.61 -4.85 -14.21
C VAL A 40 10.45 -5.85 -14.14
N ILE A 41 9.50 -5.75 -15.09
CA ILE A 41 8.37 -6.68 -15.18
C ILE A 41 8.89 -8.09 -15.49
N LYS A 42 9.82 -8.23 -16.43
CA LYS A 42 10.45 -9.51 -16.75
C LYS A 42 11.14 -10.16 -15.55
N SER A 43 11.86 -9.37 -14.73
CA SER A 43 12.47 -9.88 -13.49
C SER A 43 11.43 -10.42 -12.49
N ILE A 44 10.24 -9.80 -12.43
CA ILE A 44 9.13 -10.27 -11.59
C ILE A 44 8.54 -11.58 -12.14
N GLU A 45 8.31 -11.65 -13.45
CA GLU A 45 7.74 -12.83 -14.11
C GLU A 45 8.64 -14.07 -13.94
N GLN A 46 9.96 -13.88 -13.93
CA GLN A 46 10.95 -14.94 -13.71
C GLN A 46 10.82 -15.62 -12.33
N LEU A 47 10.21 -14.97 -11.34
CA LEU A 47 9.93 -15.59 -10.05
C LEU A 47 8.92 -16.74 -10.15
N GLN A 48 8.07 -16.73 -11.19
CA GLN A 48 7.00 -17.73 -11.39
C GLN A 48 6.15 -17.95 -10.14
N MET A 49 5.85 -16.86 -9.45
CA MET A 49 5.00 -16.85 -8.26
C MET A 49 3.61 -17.40 -8.61
N PRO A 50 2.99 -18.19 -7.71
CA PRO A 50 1.65 -18.69 -7.96
C PRO A 50 0.65 -17.52 -8.09
N THR A 51 -0.30 -17.67 -9.01
CA THR A 51 -1.44 -16.74 -9.09
C THR A 51 -2.23 -16.82 -7.79
N PRO A 52 -2.62 -15.68 -7.19
CA PRO A 52 -3.48 -15.67 -6.01
C PRO A 52 -4.78 -16.46 -6.25
N SER A 53 -5.17 -17.27 -5.28
CA SER A 53 -6.45 -17.98 -5.31
C SER A 53 -7.62 -17.06 -4.93
N LYS A 54 -7.33 -15.96 -4.23
CA LYS A 54 -8.29 -14.95 -3.81
C LYS A 54 -7.84 -13.56 -4.24
N ALA A 55 -8.80 -12.74 -4.63
CA ALA A 55 -8.57 -11.33 -4.85
C ALA A 55 -8.54 -10.61 -3.50
N LEU A 56 -7.66 -9.61 -3.40
CA LEU A 56 -7.65 -8.62 -2.34
C LEU A 56 -7.95 -7.27 -2.98
N SER A 57 -9.11 -6.70 -2.67
CA SER A 57 -9.62 -5.47 -3.27
C SER A 57 -9.49 -4.26 -2.34
N TYR A 58 -9.43 -4.51 -1.04
CA TYR A 58 -9.38 -3.48 -0.02
C TYR A 58 -8.57 -3.93 1.19
N LEU A 59 -7.73 -3.03 1.71
CA LEU A 59 -6.99 -3.24 2.94
C LEU A 59 -6.98 -1.94 3.75
N ASP A 60 -7.35 -2.04 5.02
CA ASP A 60 -7.29 -0.95 5.98
C ASP A 60 -6.40 -1.35 7.16
N LEU A 61 -5.30 -0.62 7.31
CA LEU A 61 -4.33 -0.83 8.37
C LEU A 61 -4.42 0.31 9.38
N THR A 62 -4.35 -0.02 10.67
CA THR A 62 -4.26 0.98 11.74
C THR A 62 -3.18 0.62 12.74
N GLY A 63 -2.60 1.64 13.37
CA GLY A 63 -1.65 1.47 14.46
C GLY A 63 -0.92 2.76 14.78
N THR A 64 0.40 2.69 14.93
CA THR A 64 1.23 3.81 15.37
C THR A 64 2.52 3.91 14.56
N SER A 65 2.92 5.12 14.22
CA SER A 65 4.25 5.43 13.69
C SER A 65 5.02 6.32 14.65
N ILE A 66 6.32 6.09 14.73
CA ILE A 66 7.28 6.90 15.47
C ILE A 66 8.17 7.58 14.42
N TYR A 67 8.22 8.90 14.47
CA TYR A 67 9.13 9.71 13.66
C TYR A 67 9.72 10.82 14.51
N LEU A 68 11.05 10.93 14.53
CA LEU A 68 11.79 11.91 15.34
C LEU A 68 11.30 11.90 16.80
N LYS A 69 11.28 10.70 17.41
CA LYS A 69 10.84 10.44 18.80
C LYS A 69 9.37 10.76 19.10
N THR A 70 8.58 11.13 18.10
CA THR A 70 7.16 11.43 18.25
C THR A 70 6.33 10.26 17.77
N SER A 71 5.58 9.65 18.69
CA SER A 71 4.59 8.62 18.34
C SER A 71 3.26 9.27 17.94
N LYS A 72 2.68 8.82 16.82
CA LYS A 72 1.39 9.28 16.33
C LYS A 72 0.55 8.08 15.88
N PRO A 73 -0.78 8.14 16.07
CA PRO A 73 -1.68 7.20 15.41
C PRO A 73 -1.53 7.28 13.89
N GLU A 74 -1.60 6.13 13.24
CA GLU A 74 -1.51 6.01 11.80
C GLU A 74 -2.63 5.12 11.26
N ARG A 75 -3.16 5.49 10.10
CA ARG A 75 -4.11 4.68 9.34
C ARG A 75 -3.78 4.75 7.86
N ILE A 76 -3.80 3.60 7.21
CA ILE A 76 -3.56 3.45 5.78
C ILE A 76 -4.76 2.72 5.20
N GLU A 77 -5.51 3.41 4.36
CA GLU A 77 -6.59 2.80 3.58
C GLU A 77 -6.10 2.56 2.15
N SER A 78 -6.27 1.35 1.62
CA SER A 78 -5.80 0.95 0.30
C SER A 78 -6.91 0.28 -0.51
N PHE A 79 -7.08 0.73 -1.75
CA PHE A 79 -7.93 0.12 -2.77
C PHE A 79 -7.03 -0.51 -3.83
N ILE A 80 -7.21 -1.80 -4.05
CA ILE A 80 -6.27 -2.66 -4.77
C ILE A 80 -6.97 -3.24 -5.99
N ALA A 81 -6.32 -3.15 -7.15
CA ALA A 81 -6.79 -3.72 -8.40
C ALA A 81 -5.61 -4.19 -9.26
N PRO A 82 -5.80 -5.11 -10.20
CA PRO A 82 -4.80 -5.40 -11.22
C PRO A 82 -4.60 -4.19 -12.13
N ASP A 83 -3.34 -3.85 -12.43
CA ASP A 83 -2.97 -2.88 -13.44
C ASP A 83 -3.00 -3.56 -14.83
N PRO A 84 -3.78 -3.04 -15.80
CA PRO A 84 -3.94 -3.71 -17.09
C PRO A 84 -2.68 -3.68 -17.96
N ALA A 85 -1.76 -2.75 -17.74
CA ALA A 85 -0.54 -2.62 -18.55
C ALA A 85 0.56 -3.58 -18.09
N THR A 86 0.67 -3.80 -16.77
CA THR A 86 1.78 -4.56 -16.17
C THR A 86 1.38 -5.86 -15.49
N GLY A 87 0.08 -6.08 -15.27
CA GLY A 87 -0.45 -7.19 -14.48
C GLY A 87 -0.11 -7.12 -12.98
N GLN A 88 0.57 -6.06 -12.53
CA GLN A 88 0.94 -5.84 -11.14
C GLN A 88 -0.21 -5.17 -10.37
N LEU A 89 -0.05 -4.89 -9.08
CA LEU A 89 -1.12 -4.29 -8.29
C LEU A 89 -1.12 -2.77 -8.45
N ALA A 90 -2.18 -2.22 -9.02
CA ALA A 90 -2.53 -0.81 -8.87
C ALA A 90 -3.15 -0.59 -7.49
N ILE A 91 -2.56 0.29 -6.69
CA ILE A 91 -3.01 0.63 -5.33
C ILE A 91 -3.25 2.12 -5.26
N ASN A 92 -4.48 2.52 -4.99
CA ASN A 92 -4.82 3.87 -4.54
C ASN A 92 -4.88 3.84 -3.03
N TYR A 93 -4.20 4.75 -2.36
CA TYR A 93 -4.13 4.72 -0.91
C TYR A 93 -4.29 6.11 -0.30
N THR A 94 -4.75 6.14 0.95
CA THR A 94 -4.77 7.32 1.80
C THR A 94 -4.03 7.02 3.10
N GLU A 95 -3.04 7.83 3.43
CA GLU A 95 -2.24 7.74 4.65
C GLU A 95 -2.10 9.15 5.27
N ASN A 96 -2.56 9.32 6.51
CA ASN A 96 -2.42 10.56 7.29
C ASN A 96 -2.80 11.85 6.52
N GLY A 97 -3.92 11.83 5.79
CA GLY A 97 -4.42 12.98 5.03
C GLY A 97 -3.75 13.22 3.67
N HIS A 98 -2.84 12.33 3.26
CA HIS A 98 -2.24 12.30 1.94
C HIS A 98 -2.85 11.15 1.13
N SER A 99 -3.05 11.36 -0.16
CA SER A 99 -3.50 10.33 -1.08
C SER A 99 -2.47 10.14 -2.18
N GLY A 100 -2.26 8.89 -2.55
CA GLY A 100 -1.33 8.52 -3.60
C GLY A 100 -1.85 7.37 -4.44
N ARG A 101 -1.19 7.18 -5.59
CA ARG A 101 -1.38 6.01 -6.44
C ARG A 101 -0.02 5.36 -6.69
N GLN A 102 -0.01 4.04 -6.71
CA GLN A 102 1.18 3.27 -7.05
C GLN A 102 0.85 2.02 -7.85
N ILE A 103 1.83 1.56 -8.63
CA ILE A 103 1.94 0.17 -9.07
C ILE A 103 2.93 -0.53 -8.15
N SER A 104 2.52 -1.64 -7.57
CA SER A 104 3.27 -2.42 -6.60
C SER A 104 3.39 -3.88 -7.03
N TRP A 105 4.56 -4.47 -6.81
CA TRP A 105 4.70 -5.92 -6.85
C TRP A 105 4.19 -6.51 -5.54
N ARG A 106 2.99 -7.12 -5.61
CA ARG A 106 2.33 -7.85 -4.51
C ARG A 106 2.22 -7.07 -3.18
N GLY A 107 2.27 -5.73 -3.19
CA GLY A 107 2.24 -4.92 -1.96
C GLY A 107 3.60 -4.75 -1.27
N LEU A 108 4.63 -5.50 -1.67
CA LEU A 108 5.95 -5.46 -1.03
C LEU A 108 6.84 -4.33 -1.56
N LEU A 109 6.79 -4.08 -2.87
CA LEU A 109 7.72 -3.17 -3.54
C LEU A 109 6.98 -2.25 -4.50
N THR A 110 7.03 -0.95 -4.22
CA THR A 110 6.54 0.09 -5.12
C THR A 110 7.42 0.15 -6.37
N LEU A 111 6.82 -0.14 -7.54
CA LEU A 111 7.50 -0.11 -8.83
C LEU A 111 7.44 1.27 -9.47
N SER A 112 6.28 1.92 -9.33
CA SER A 112 6.04 3.28 -9.79
C SER A 112 5.01 3.91 -8.86
N SER A 113 5.24 5.13 -8.38
CA SER A 113 4.23 5.86 -7.61
C SER A 113 4.18 7.31 -7.99
N SER A 114 3.04 7.91 -7.68
CA SER A 114 2.87 9.34 -7.65
C SER A 114 1.98 9.73 -6.48
N GLU A 115 2.48 10.67 -5.72
CA GLU A 115 1.79 11.29 -4.60
C GLU A 115 1.76 12.79 -4.83
N SER A 116 0.62 13.42 -4.56
CA SER A 116 0.51 14.88 -4.59
C SER A 116 0.24 15.40 -3.19
N ASN A 117 0.98 16.43 -2.81
CA ASN A 117 0.46 17.42 -1.88
C ASN A 117 -0.01 18.64 -2.69
N LYS A 118 -0.75 19.56 -2.05
CA LYS A 118 -1.48 20.68 -2.68
C LYS A 118 -0.70 21.52 -3.72
N SER A 119 0.63 21.42 -3.78
CA SER A 119 1.45 22.16 -4.73
C SER A 119 2.50 21.30 -5.44
N ALA A 120 2.95 20.19 -4.87
CA ALA A 120 4.03 19.39 -5.46
C ALA A 120 3.61 17.94 -5.68
N GLN A 121 4.14 17.35 -6.76
CA GLN A 121 4.06 15.93 -7.02
C GLN A 121 5.42 15.31 -6.71
N THR A 122 5.39 14.21 -5.96
CA THR A 122 6.55 13.34 -5.77
C THR A 122 6.29 12.06 -6.52
N THR A 123 7.27 11.60 -7.30
CA THR A 123 7.19 10.35 -8.06
C THR A 123 8.33 9.43 -7.71
N THR A 124 8.01 8.14 -7.58
CA THR A 124 8.99 7.08 -7.42
C THR A 124 8.99 6.20 -8.66
N LEU A 125 10.15 5.77 -9.14
CA LEU A 125 10.26 4.81 -10.23
C LEU A 125 11.42 3.83 -9.99
N VAL A 126 11.15 2.54 -10.13
CA VAL A 126 12.17 1.48 -10.13
C VAL A 126 12.69 1.29 -11.55
N GLY A 127 14.00 1.54 -11.71
CA GLY A 127 14.69 1.43 -13.01
C GLY A 127 15.26 0.03 -13.29
N SER A 128 15.64 -0.70 -12.24
CA SER A 128 16.08 -2.10 -12.31
C SER A 128 15.69 -2.86 -11.06
N LEU A 129 15.45 -4.17 -11.23
CA LEU A 129 15.04 -5.07 -10.16
C LEU A 129 15.64 -6.45 -10.41
N ASN A 130 16.24 -7.03 -9.38
CA ASN A 130 16.72 -8.42 -9.39
C ASN A 130 16.28 -9.11 -8.10
N PHE A 131 16.01 -10.41 -8.19
CA PHE A 131 15.61 -11.25 -7.07
C PHE A 131 16.60 -12.39 -6.86
N GLU A 132 16.80 -12.78 -5.61
CA GLU A 132 17.58 -13.96 -5.23
C GLU A 132 16.81 -14.77 -4.18
N GLY A 133 16.99 -16.09 -4.18
CA GLY A 133 16.31 -17.01 -3.27
C GLY A 133 14.98 -17.53 -3.82
N ASP A 134 14.36 -18.45 -3.08
CA ASP A 134 13.10 -19.12 -3.47
C ASP A 134 11.88 -18.29 -3.06
N TRP A 135 11.62 -17.24 -3.84
CA TRP A 135 10.42 -16.41 -3.68
C TRP A 135 9.12 -17.19 -3.92
N LYS A 136 9.17 -18.28 -4.71
CA LYS A 136 7.98 -19.05 -5.08
C LYS A 136 7.43 -19.83 -3.91
N GLN A 137 8.30 -20.45 -3.11
CA GLN A 137 7.88 -21.28 -1.97
C GLN A 137 7.87 -20.51 -0.65
N LEU A 138 8.81 -19.59 -0.44
CA LEU A 138 9.00 -18.88 0.84
C LEU A 138 8.98 -19.86 2.01
N ASN A 139 9.88 -20.84 1.98
CA ASN A 139 9.97 -21.85 3.04
C ASN A 139 10.41 -21.20 4.35
N VAL A 140 9.83 -21.63 5.48
CA VAL A 140 10.24 -21.15 6.81
C VAL A 140 11.73 -21.46 7.04
N GLY A 141 12.45 -20.49 7.58
CA GLY A 141 13.90 -20.53 7.79
C GLY A 141 14.74 -20.22 6.55
N SER A 142 14.14 -20.07 5.38
CA SER A 142 14.86 -19.66 4.17
C SER A 142 15.09 -18.15 4.11
N GLN A 143 15.98 -17.73 3.22
CA GLN A 143 16.23 -16.33 2.91
C GLN A 143 15.93 -16.04 1.45
N VAL A 144 15.36 -14.86 1.24
CA VAL A 144 15.14 -14.27 -0.09
C VAL A 144 15.66 -12.84 -0.07
N SER A 145 16.05 -12.32 -1.22
CA SER A 145 16.45 -10.93 -1.32
C SER A 145 16.03 -10.31 -2.65
N TYR A 146 15.97 -8.99 -2.66
CA TYR A 146 15.82 -8.24 -3.89
C TYR A 146 16.78 -7.06 -3.89
N THR A 147 17.26 -6.70 -5.07
CA THR A 147 18.07 -5.51 -5.32
C THR A 147 17.33 -4.62 -6.29
N ARG A 148 17.09 -3.36 -5.91
CA ARG A 148 16.40 -2.38 -6.77
C ARG A 148 17.23 -1.11 -6.94
N ARG A 149 17.25 -0.56 -8.15
CA ARG A 149 17.63 0.84 -8.39
C ARG A 149 16.35 1.67 -8.51
N GLN A 150 16.27 2.76 -7.76
CA GLN A 150 15.08 3.58 -7.68
C GLN A 150 15.44 5.06 -7.77
N THR A 151 14.60 5.81 -8.47
CA THR A 151 14.63 7.26 -8.52
C THR A 151 13.45 7.83 -7.75
N LEU A 152 13.71 8.86 -6.95
CA LEU A 152 12.69 9.73 -6.33
C LEU A 152 12.84 11.12 -6.94
N SER A 153 11.76 11.65 -7.48
CA SER A 153 11.74 12.98 -8.08
C SER A 153 10.61 13.81 -7.49
N ASN A 154 10.82 15.12 -7.43
CA ASN A 154 9.83 16.10 -7.05
C ASN A 154 9.71 17.16 -8.16
N THR A 155 8.49 17.61 -8.45
CA THR A 155 8.22 18.56 -9.55
C THR A 155 9.06 19.83 -9.49
N TYR A 156 9.41 20.31 -8.29
CA TYR A 156 10.17 21.56 -8.11
C TYR A 156 11.66 21.34 -7.84
N LEU A 157 11.99 20.27 -7.13
CA LEU A 157 13.38 20.01 -6.70
C LEU A 157 14.14 19.09 -7.66
N GLY A 158 13.48 18.55 -8.69
CA GLY A 158 14.06 17.58 -9.60
C GLY A 158 14.31 16.23 -8.91
N THR A 159 15.39 15.55 -9.28
CA THR A 159 15.75 14.25 -8.69
C THR A 159 16.28 14.43 -7.27
N LEU A 160 15.53 13.92 -6.30
CA LEU A 160 15.90 13.93 -4.88
C LEU A 160 16.79 12.75 -4.52
N MET A 161 16.65 11.63 -5.22
CA MET A 161 17.39 10.40 -4.95
C MET A 161 17.47 9.55 -6.22
N ASP A 162 18.63 8.97 -6.46
CA ASP A 162 18.83 7.87 -7.41
C ASP A 162 19.83 6.91 -6.78
N SER A 163 19.39 5.73 -6.40
CA SER A 163 20.18 4.84 -5.56
C SER A 163 19.76 3.39 -5.72
N THR A 164 20.73 2.50 -5.46
CA THR A 164 20.55 1.06 -5.49
C THR A 164 20.58 0.51 -4.06
N TRP A 165 19.60 -0.32 -3.71
CA TRP A 165 19.57 -0.99 -2.40
C TRP A 165 19.26 -2.47 -2.55
N LYS A 166 19.91 -3.28 -1.72
CA LYS A 166 19.58 -4.67 -1.50
C LYS A 166 18.77 -4.78 -0.21
N THR A 167 17.66 -5.52 -0.23
CA THR A 167 16.90 -5.90 0.96
C THR A 167 16.95 -7.41 1.08
N VAL A 168 17.33 -7.91 2.26
CA VAL A 168 17.37 -9.34 2.57
C VAL A 168 16.26 -9.63 3.56
N CYS A 169 15.45 -10.66 3.29
CA CYS A 169 14.35 -11.11 4.11
C CYS A 169 14.56 -12.55 4.54
N THR A 170 14.32 -12.83 5.82
CA THR A 170 14.19 -14.19 6.36
C THR A 170 12.72 -14.51 6.51
N ILE A 171 12.32 -15.75 6.17
CA ILE A 171 10.96 -16.21 6.42
C ILE A 171 10.94 -16.82 7.82
N ASP A 172 10.28 -16.16 8.76
CA ASP A 172 10.42 -16.47 10.18
C ASP A 172 9.51 -17.62 10.61
N ASN A 173 8.24 -17.55 10.22
CA ASN A 173 7.24 -18.56 10.56
C ASN A 173 6.06 -18.53 9.58
N GLU A 174 5.13 -19.45 9.79
CA GLU A 174 3.84 -19.50 9.12
C GLU A 174 2.73 -19.61 10.16
N VAL A 175 1.71 -18.78 10.00
CA VAL A 175 0.53 -18.71 10.87
C VAL A 175 -0.74 -18.80 10.03
N SER A 176 -1.87 -19.11 10.65
CA SER A 176 -3.15 -18.96 9.94
C SER A 176 -3.44 -17.48 9.72
N ALA A 177 -3.85 -17.10 8.52
CA ALA A 177 -4.17 -15.70 8.20
C ALA A 177 -5.33 -15.16 9.06
N SER A 178 -6.21 -16.04 9.54
CA SER A 178 -7.30 -15.67 10.44
C SER A 178 -6.82 -15.16 11.81
N GLN A 179 -5.58 -15.47 12.20
CA GLN A 179 -4.95 -14.90 13.40
C GLN A 179 -4.60 -13.42 13.22
N LEU A 180 -4.38 -12.98 11.98
CA LEU A 180 -4.09 -11.58 11.63
C LEU A 180 -5.37 -10.76 11.48
N ASN A 181 -6.40 -11.37 10.87
CA ASN A 181 -7.75 -10.82 10.82
C ASN A 181 -8.75 -11.97 10.55
N PRO A 182 -9.86 -12.09 11.31
CA PRO A 182 -10.82 -13.19 11.13
C PRO A 182 -11.46 -13.32 9.74
N SER A 183 -11.43 -12.25 8.94
CA SER A 183 -11.98 -12.24 7.57
C SER A 183 -11.02 -12.85 6.54
N LEU A 184 -9.77 -13.11 6.93
CA LEU A 184 -8.77 -13.75 6.08
C LEU A 184 -8.84 -15.27 6.20
N SER A 185 -8.51 -15.95 5.10
CA SER A 185 -8.34 -17.40 5.06
C SER A 185 -6.94 -17.81 4.65
N GLY A 186 -6.68 -19.11 4.78
CA GLY A 186 -5.40 -19.71 4.39
C GLY A 186 -4.29 -19.37 5.39
N ASN A 187 -3.07 -19.32 4.88
CA ASN A 187 -1.88 -19.12 5.68
C ASN A 187 -1.26 -17.75 5.40
N ALA A 188 -0.54 -17.23 6.39
CA ALA A 188 0.30 -16.06 6.28
C ALA A 188 1.72 -16.41 6.72
N LYS A 189 2.71 -15.98 5.94
CA LYS A 189 4.12 -16.16 6.28
C LYS A 189 4.65 -14.86 6.85
N ALA A 190 5.28 -14.90 8.02
CA ALA A 190 5.97 -13.73 8.57
C ALA A 190 7.37 -13.63 7.97
N LEU A 191 7.81 -12.41 7.66
CA LEU A 191 9.13 -12.13 7.13
C LEU A 191 9.79 -10.98 7.87
N SER A 192 11.06 -11.16 8.23
CA SER A 192 11.94 -10.14 8.78
C SER A 192 12.91 -9.67 7.69
N CYS A 193 12.74 -8.44 7.24
CA CYS A 193 13.47 -7.82 6.15
C CYS A 193 14.38 -6.69 6.64
N ARG A 194 15.61 -6.65 6.13
CA ARG A 194 16.55 -5.55 6.42
C ARG A 194 17.38 -5.20 5.21
N GLN A 195 17.66 -3.91 5.06
CA GLN A 195 18.66 -3.43 4.12
C GLN A 195 20.06 -3.53 4.76
N PRO A 196 20.97 -4.36 4.22
CA PRO A 196 22.36 -4.35 4.65
C PRO A 196 22.97 -2.97 4.39
N ARG A 197 23.76 -2.46 5.33
CA ARG A 197 24.49 -1.20 5.18
C ARG A 197 25.95 -1.44 5.51
N GLU A 198 26.81 -1.11 4.57
CA GLU A 198 28.26 -1.13 4.81
C GLU A 198 28.64 0.13 5.60
N ASN A 199 29.46 -0.03 6.63
CA ASN A 199 30.02 1.06 7.44
C ASN A 199 29.00 2.01 8.11
N LEU A 200 27.74 1.57 8.25
CA LEU A 200 26.69 2.30 8.95
C LEU A 200 25.95 1.35 9.92
N PRO A 201 25.30 1.88 10.97
CA PRO A 201 24.39 1.09 11.77
C PRO A 201 23.35 0.38 10.89
N PRO A 202 22.98 -0.87 11.21
CA PRO A 202 21.98 -1.60 10.45
C PRO A 202 20.69 -0.80 10.31
N ALA A 203 20.05 -0.89 9.14
CA ALA A 203 18.68 -0.38 9.02
C ALA A 203 17.78 -1.08 10.05
N PRO A 204 16.76 -0.38 10.59
CA PRO A 204 15.72 -1.03 11.39
C PRO A 204 15.15 -2.25 10.68
N MET A 205 14.88 -3.32 11.42
CA MET A 205 14.22 -4.51 10.86
C MET A 205 12.79 -4.15 10.48
N GLN A 206 12.37 -4.55 9.29
CA GLN A 206 10.99 -4.41 8.81
C GLN A 206 10.33 -5.78 8.82
N HIS A 207 9.16 -5.86 9.42
CA HIS A 207 8.38 -7.08 9.53
C HIS A 207 7.19 -7.02 8.59
N TYR A 208 7.06 -8.05 7.76
CA TYR A 208 5.98 -8.19 6.79
C TYR A 208 5.21 -9.48 7.06
N TYR A 209 3.95 -9.51 6.63
CA TYR A 209 3.24 -10.76 6.42
C TYR A 209 2.90 -10.92 4.95
N TYR A 210 3.15 -12.11 4.41
CA TYR A 210 2.68 -12.55 3.10
C TYR A 210 1.43 -13.40 3.25
N LEU A 211 0.29 -12.87 2.81
CA LEU A 211 -1.00 -13.55 2.79
C LEU A 211 -1.02 -14.50 1.57
N VAL A 212 -0.86 -15.81 1.79
CA VAL A 212 -0.57 -16.78 0.72
C VAL A 212 -1.70 -16.86 -0.31
N ASP A 213 -2.95 -17.01 0.14
CA ASP A 213 -4.13 -17.13 -0.74
C ASP A 213 -4.36 -15.86 -1.57
N TYR A 214 -4.02 -14.71 -1.00
CA TYR A 214 -4.24 -13.38 -1.59
C TYR A 214 -3.01 -12.91 -2.38
N GLY A 215 -1.88 -13.60 -2.21
CA GLY A 215 -0.60 -13.28 -2.81
C GLY A 215 -0.14 -11.84 -2.55
N PHE A 216 -0.36 -11.34 -1.34
CA PHE A 216 -0.15 -9.94 -0.95
C PHE A 216 0.72 -9.83 0.30
N PHE A 217 1.72 -8.94 0.26
CA PHE A 217 2.54 -8.55 1.39
C PHE A 217 2.01 -7.24 1.99
N TYR A 218 1.93 -7.17 3.31
CA TYR A 218 1.76 -5.88 4.01
C TYR A 218 2.84 -5.68 5.06
N HIS A 219 3.22 -4.41 5.24
CA HIS A 219 4.19 -3.99 6.25
C HIS A 219 3.50 -3.94 7.62
N ALA A 220 3.85 -4.87 8.50
CA ALA A 220 3.25 -5.00 9.81
C ALA A 220 3.96 -4.12 10.84
N SER A 221 5.29 -4.08 10.83
CA SER A 221 6.03 -3.24 11.77
C SER A 221 7.45 -2.95 11.33
N THR A 222 8.03 -1.91 11.92
CA THR A 222 9.47 -1.66 11.89
C THR A 222 9.94 -1.61 13.33
N ASP A 223 10.99 -2.38 13.64
CA ASP A 223 11.62 -2.38 14.96
C ASP A 223 11.92 -0.94 15.37
N GLN A 224 11.51 -0.59 16.58
CA GLN A 224 11.71 0.74 17.10
C GLN A 224 13.20 1.01 17.27
N SER A 225 13.69 2.06 16.61
CA SER A 225 14.88 2.79 16.99
C SER A 225 14.50 4.09 17.70
N ASP A 226 15.49 4.84 18.18
CA ASP A 226 15.26 6.12 18.85
C ASP A 226 14.42 7.09 17.98
N ASP A 227 14.54 7.02 16.65
CA ASP A 227 13.96 8.03 15.76
C ASP A 227 12.86 7.48 14.83
N ILE A 228 12.77 6.17 14.62
CA ILE A 228 11.85 5.56 13.65
C ILE A 228 11.26 4.26 14.20
N GLY A 229 9.97 4.07 14.03
CA GLY A 229 9.28 2.81 14.33
C GLY A 229 7.90 2.79 13.71
N LYS A 230 7.33 1.60 13.51
CA LYS A 230 5.97 1.45 13.00
C LYS A 230 5.37 0.17 13.55
N GLN A 231 4.09 0.18 13.88
CA GLN A 231 3.32 -1.01 14.21
C GLN A 231 1.92 -0.85 13.62
N MET A 232 1.51 -1.80 12.79
CA MET A 232 0.26 -1.80 12.06
C MET A 232 -0.46 -3.13 12.27
N THR A 233 -1.79 -3.06 12.24
CA THR A 233 -2.69 -4.22 12.32
C THR A 233 -3.79 -4.06 11.28
N ILE A 234 -4.33 -5.18 10.80
CA ILE A 234 -5.42 -5.17 9.82
C ILE A 234 -6.73 -4.87 10.54
N MET A 235 -7.29 -3.69 10.28
CA MET A 235 -8.61 -3.32 10.79
C MET A 235 -9.72 -3.95 9.93
N GLN A 236 -9.56 -3.86 8.60
CA GLN A 236 -10.56 -4.38 7.66
C GLN A 236 -9.89 -4.87 6.38
N VAL A 237 -10.49 -5.89 5.77
CA VAL A 237 -10.03 -6.49 4.53
C VAL A 237 -11.21 -7.00 3.69
N ARG A 238 -11.12 -6.89 2.36
CA ARG A 238 -12.10 -7.44 1.41
C ARG A 238 -11.44 -7.97 0.14
#